data_AF-A0A2W1B3R1-F1
#
_entry.id   AF-A0A2W1B3R1-F1
#
_cell.length_a   1.000
_cell.length_b   1.000
_cell.length_c   1.000
_cell.angle_alpha   90.00
_cell.angle_beta   90.00
_cell.angle_gamma   90.00
#
_symmetry.space_group_name_H-M   'P 1'
#
loop_
_entity.id
_entity.type
_entity.pdbx_description
1 polymer ?
#
loop_
_entity_poly.entity_id
_entity_poly.type
_entity_poly.pdbx_seq_one_letter_code
_entity_poly.pdbx_strand_id
1 'polypeptide(L)'
;MKHFAFRTNVSILRELKISSRLSTECLRKVLQYFGHIARKDGGNLERLIVTGKVDGKRPRGRSPIRWSDQIRFALDSTVHSALHTARDRNKWKNIIRSKVMTQGGHDPQH
;
A
#
# COMPACT_ATOMS: atom_id res chain seq x y z
N MET A 1 31.84 -2.58 32.17
CA MET A 1 30.75 -3.29 31.47
C MET A 1 30.00 -2.30 30.61
N LYS A 2 29.97 -2.47 29.28
CA LYS A 2 29.10 -1.65 28.41
C LYS A 2 27.71 -2.29 28.43
N HIS A 3 26.73 -1.63 29.04
CA HIS A 3 25.32 -2.02 28.93
C HIS A 3 24.89 -1.80 27.48
N PHE A 4 24.82 -2.86 26.67
CA PHE A 4 24.03 -2.82 25.45
C PHE A 4 22.56 -2.81 25.88
N ALA A 5 21.98 -1.61 25.98
CA ALA A 5 20.53 -1.50 26.14
C ALA A 5 19.89 -2.12 24.90
N PHE A 6 19.34 -3.33 25.04
CA PHE A 6 18.67 -4.04 23.97
C PHE A 6 17.36 -3.30 23.66
N ARG A 7 17.46 -2.27 22.79
CA ARG A 7 16.30 -1.52 22.35
C ARG A 7 15.60 -2.32 21.26
N THR A 8 14.31 -2.54 21.44
CA THR A 8 13.47 -3.12 20.39
C THR A 8 12.88 -1.98 19.54
N ASN A 9 12.53 -2.26 18.29
CA ASN A 9 11.82 -1.30 17.46
C ASN A 9 10.54 -0.80 18.15
N VAL A 10 9.89 -1.65 18.95
CA VAL A 10 8.71 -1.30 19.75
C VAL A 10 9.06 -0.27 20.85
N SER A 11 10.16 -0.46 21.58
CA SER A 11 10.55 0.49 22.65
C SER A 11 10.93 1.86 22.08
N ILE A 12 11.63 1.89 20.94
CA ILE A 12 12.03 3.14 20.26
C ILE A 12 10.80 3.90 19.77
N LEU A 13 9.83 3.23 19.14
CA LEU A 13 8.62 3.87 18.64
C LEU A 13 7.76 4.47 19.77
N ARG A 14 7.70 3.78 20.92
CA ARG A 14 6.98 4.28 22.11
C ARG A 14 7.67 5.49 22.72
N GLU A 15 9.01 5.47 22.83
CA GLU A 15 9.83 6.58 23.32
C GLU A 15 9.65 7.83 22.46
N LEU A 16 9.70 7.68 21.13
CA LEU A 16 9.57 8.77 20.17
C LEU A 16 8.12 9.21 19.91
N LYS A 17 7.12 8.60 20.56
CA LYS A 17 5.68 8.87 20.38
C LYS A 17 5.24 8.84 18.92
N ILE A 18 5.83 7.96 18.11
CA ILE A 18 5.51 7.81 16.69
C ILE A 18 4.16 7.09 16.57
N SER A 19 3.11 7.81 16.19
CA SER A 19 1.74 7.30 16.04
C SER A 19 1.41 6.84 14.62
N SER A 20 2.24 7.20 13.63
CA SER A 20 2.06 6.81 12.24
C SER A 20 3.39 6.35 11.64
N ARG A 21 3.37 5.21 10.94
CA ARG A 21 4.54 4.69 10.24
C ARG A 21 4.58 5.24 8.81
N LEU A 22 5.79 5.51 8.31
CA LEU A 22 5.99 5.93 6.92
C LEU A 22 5.40 4.95 5.90
N SER A 23 5.47 3.65 6.19
CA SER A 23 4.86 2.59 5.36
C SER A 23 3.34 2.74 5.27
N THR A 24 2.67 3.04 6.39
CA THR A 24 1.23 3.31 6.43
C THR A 24 0.85 4.56 5.64
N GLU A 25 1.64 5.63 5.74
CA GLU A 25 1.45 6.85 4.96
C GLU A 25 1.63 6.60 3.46
N CYS A 26 2.67 5.86 3.08
CA CYS A 26 2.94 5.47 1.71
C CYS A 26 1.79 4.64 1.13
N LEU A 27 1.32 3.62 1.87
CA LEU A 27 0.18 2.81 1.47
C LEU A 27 -1.07 3.66 1.28
N ARG A 28 -1.33 4.63 2.17
CA ARG A 28 -2.47 5.55 2.01
C ARG A 28 -2.40 6.31 0.69
N LYS A 29 -1.23 6.86 0.35
CA LYS A 29 -1.01 7.61 -0.90
C LYS A 29 -1.19 6.73 -2.13
N VAL A 30 -0.66 5.51 -2.10
CA VAL A 30 -0.85 4.49 -3.16
C VAL A 30 -2.34 4.23 -3.39
N LEU A 31 -3.12 3.95 -2.33
CA LEU A 31 -4.55 3.67 -2.46
C LEU A 31 -5.37 4.90 -2.90
N GLN A 32 -4.99 6.10 -2.45
CA GLN A 32 -5.63 7.34 -2.89
C GLN A 32 -5.44 7.55 -4.40
N TYR A 33 -4.21 7.38 -4.88
CA TYR A 33 -3.90 7.53 -6.30
C TYR A 33 -4.55 6.43 -7.16
N PHE A 34 -4.59 5.20 -6.66
CA PHE A 34 -5.35 4.12 -7.33
C PHE A 34 -6.82 4.48 -7.50
N GLY A 35 -7.45 5.03 -6.47
CA GLY A 35 -8.84 5.49 -6.55
C GLY A 35 -9.03 6.63 -7.54
N HIS A 36 -8.04 7.52 -7.68
CA HIS A 36 -8.04 8.55 -8.72
C HIS A 36 -8.03 7.92 -10.12
N ILE A 37 -7.13 6.97 -10.38
CA ILE A 37 -7.05 6.25 -11.66
C ILE A 37 -8.37 5.55 -11.99
N ALA A 38 -9.01 4.91 -11.01
CA ALA A 38 -10.26 4.16 -11.21
C ALA A 38 -11.44 5.04 -11.67
N ARG A 39 -11.47 6.30 -11.19
CA ARG A 39 -12.53 7.29 -11.43
C ARG A 39 -12.19 8.33 -12.50
N LYS A 40 -10.95 8.35 -13.00
CA LYS A 40 -10.56 9.21 -14.12
C LYS A 40 -11.22 8.68 -15.39
N ASP A 41 -11.99 9.54 -16.05
CA ASP A 41 -12.68 9.22 -17.30
C ASP A 41 -11.68 9.08 -18.47
N GLY A 42 -12.09 8.32 -19.48
CA GLY A 42 -11.29 8.04 -20.68
C GLY A 42 -10.28 6.90 -20.53
N GLY A 43 -9.82 6.38 -21.68
CA GLY A 43 -8.72 5.44 -21.77
C GLY A 43 -7.40 6.17 -21.53
N ASN A 44 -6.96 6.21 -20.28
CA ASN A 44 -5.70 6.86 -19.90
C ASN A 44 -4.59 5.83 -19.65
N LEU A 45 -3.34 6.26 -19.91
CA LEU A 45 -2.16 5.41 -19.82
C LEU A 45 -2.00 4.80 -18.44
N GLU A 46 -2.34 5.53 -17.38
CA GLU A 46 -2.23 5.05 -16.01
C GLU A 46 -3.16 3.85 -15.76
N ARG A 47 -4.39 3.91 -16.25
CA ARG A 47 -5.34 2.81 -16.16
C ARG A 47 -4.86 1.59 -16.95
N LEU A 48 -4.35 1.80 -18.16
CA LEU A 48 -3.75 0.75 -18.99
C LEU A 48 -2.55 0.07 -18.31
N ILE A 49 -1.66 0.85 -17.67
CA ILE A 49 -0.51 0.31 -16.94
C ILE A 49 -0.96 -0.50 -15.72
N VAL A 50 -1.97 -0.04 -14.99
CA VAL A 50 -2.47 -0.72 -13.80
C VAL A 50 -3.18 -2.03 -14.15
N THR A 51 -3.97 -2.06 -15.23
CA THR A 51 -4.66 -3.26 -15.71
C THR A 51 -3.78 -4.17 -16.57
N GLY A 52 -2.74 -3.61 -17.19
CA GLY A 52 -1.87 -4.30 -18.11
C GLY A 52 -1.00 -5.33 -17.40
N LYS A 53 -1.20 -6.60 -17.73
CA LYS A 53 -0.27 -7.65 -17.34
C LYS A 53 0.87 -7.65 -18.35
N VAL A 54 1.98 -6.98 -18.03
CA VAL A 54 3.22 -7.13 -18.81
C VAL A 54 3.85 -8.46 -18.42
N ASP A 55 3.66 -9.47 -19.27
CA ASP A 55 4.32 -10.77 -19.16
C ASP A 55 5.80 -10.64 -19.54
N GLY A 56 6.67 -11.29 -18.76
CA GLY A 56 8.12 -11.22 -18.95
C GLY A 56 8.91 -11.46 -17.66
N LYS A 57 10.10 -12.05 -17.79
CA LYS A 57 11.04 -12.26 -16.68
C LYS A 57 11.80 -10.96 -16.41
N ARG A 58 11.75 -10.46 -15.17
CA ARG A 58 12.51 -9.26 -14.79
C ARG A 58 14.01 -9.55 -14.66
N PRO A 59 14.88 -8.58 -14.98
CA PRO A 59 16.31 -8.69 -14.69
C PRO A 59 16.55 -8.79 -13.18
N ARG A 60 17.63 -9.46 -12.79
CA ARG A 60 18.05 -9.61 -11.39
C ARG A 60 18.37 -8.23 -10.77
N GLY A 61 18.10 -8.07 -9.47
CA GLY A 61 18.50 -6.89 -8.69
C GLY A 61 17.38 -5.88 -8.34
N ARG A 62 16.24 -5.87 -9.05
CA ARG A 62 15.08 -5.04 -8.69
C ARG A 62 14.03 -5.86 -7.95
N SER A 63 13.38 -5.28 -6.93
CA SER A 63 12.28 -5.93 -6.21
C SER A 63 11.22 -6.46 -7.21
N PRO A 64 10.77 -7.72 -7.05
CA PRO A 64 9.79 -8.31 -7.96
C PRO A 64 8.40 -7.69 -7.84
N ILE A 65 8.12 -7.00 -6.72
CA ILE A 65 6.80 -6.46 -6.37
C ILE A 65 6.41 -5.34 -7.34
N ARG A 66 5.32 -5.54 -8.07
CA ARG A 66 4.67 -4.48 -8.85
C ARG A 66 3.82 -3.59 -7.95
N TRP A 67 3.59 -2.36 -8.40
CA TRP A 67 2.50 -1.52 -7.86
C TRP A 67 1.18 -2.30 -7.75
N SER A 68 0.82 -3.06 -8.79
CA SER A 68 -0.42 -3.87 -8.80
C SER A 68 -0.39 -4.99 -7.78
N ASP A 69 0.79 -5.53 -7.46
CA ASP A 69 0.96 -6.52 -6.41
C ASP A 69 0.79 -5.87 -5.02
N GLN A 70 1.28 -4.64 -4.81
CA GLN A 70 1.01 -3.89 -3.57
C GLN A 70 -0.49 -3.65 -3.36
N ILE A 71 -1.23 -3.33 -4.42
CA ILE A 71 -2.70 -3.19 -4.35
C ILE A 71 -3.36 -4.52 -3.98
N ARG A 72 -2.92 -5.63 -4.60
CA ARG A 72 -3.43 -6.97 -4.28
C ARG A 72 -3.17 -7.35 -2.82
N PHE A 73 -1.94 -7.17 -2.35
CA PHE A 73 -1.56 -7.48 -0.96
C PHE A 73 -2.29 -6.60 0.04
N ALA A 74 -2.43 -5.30 -0.23
CA ALA A 74 -3.10 -4.38 0.68
C ALA A 74 -4.60 -4.66 0.80
N LEU A 75 -5.26 -5.02 -0.29
CA LEU A 75 -6.71 -5.15 -0.36
C LEU A 75 -7.21 -6.60 -0.27
N ASP A 76 -6.32 -7.58 -0.36
CA ASP A 76 -6.65 -9.00 -0.50
C ASP A 76 -7.69 -9.23 -1.62
N SER A 77 -7.45 -8.58 -2.77
CA SER A 77 -8.39 -8.59 -3.90
C SER A 77 -7.68 -8.43 -5.23
N THR A 78 -8.36 -8.79 -6.32
CA THR A 78 -7.83 -8.58 -7.67
C THR A 78 -7.84 -7.08 -8.03
N VAL A 79 -6.92 -6.66 -8.90
CA VAL A 79 -6.86 -5.27 -9.40
C VAL A 79 -8.18 -4.85 -10.06
N HIS A 80 -8.85 -5.75 -10.79
CA HIS A 80 -10.15 -5.47 -11.41
C HIS A 80 -11.25 -5.24 -10.38
N SER A 81 -11.32 -6.06 -9.32
CA SER A 81 -12.28 -5.87 -8.23
C SER A 81 -12.01 -4.57 -7.47
N ALA A 82 -10.74 -4.26 -7.23
CA ALA A 82 -10.33 -3.00 -6.62
C ALA A 82 -10.73 -1.79 -7.50
N LEU A 83 -10.53 -1.86 -8.82
CA LEU A 83 -10.96 -0.81 -9.76
C LEU A 83 -12.47 -0.59 -9.74
N HIS A 84 -13.26 -1.68 -9.70
CA HIS A 84 -14.71 -1.59 -9.61
C HIS A 84 -15.15 -0.95 -8.28
N THR A 85 -14.60 -1.44 -7.17
CA THR A 85 -14.87 -0.93 -5.82
C THR A 85 -14.50 0.55 -5.68
N ALA A 86 -13.39 0.96 -6.29
CA ALA A 86 -12.89 2.33 -6.26
C ALA A 86 -13.77 3.32 -7.03
N ARG A 87 -14.72 2.88 -7.87
CA ARG A 87 -15.69 3.80 -8.50
C ARG A 87 -16.57 4.50 -7.47
N ASP A 88 -16.96 3.80 -6.41
CA ASP A 88 -17.65 4.40 -5.28
C ASP A 88 -16.63 5.14 -4.39
N ARG A 89 -16.70 6.47 -4.40
CA ARG A 89 -15.80 7.34 -3.65
C ARG A 89 -15.91 7.14 -2.14
N ASN A 90 -17.11 6.93 -1.61
CA ASN A 90 -17.36 6.80 -0.18
C ASN A 90 -16.89 5.43 0.31
N LYS A 91 -17.26 4.37 -0.40
CA LYS A 91 -16.77 3.02 -0.14
C LYS A 91 -15.24 2.97 -0.18
N TRP A 92 -14.63 3.60 -1.18
CA TRP A 92 -13.17 3.67 -1.29
C TRP A 92 -12.51 4.42 -0.14
N LYS A 93 -13.06 5.57 0.27
CA LYS A 93 -12.56 6.34 1.41
C LYS A 93 -12.60 5.53 2.71
N ASN A 94 -13.67 4.75 2.91
CA ASN A 94 -13.81 3.89 4.09
C ASN A 94 -12.79 2.75 4.10
N ILE A 95 -12.54 2.12 2.95
CA ILE A 95 -11.51 1.08 2.80
C ILE A 95 -10.12 1.64 3.14
N ILE A 96 -9.76 2.80 2.59
CA ILE A 96 -8.47 3.44 2.89
C ILE A 96 -8.33 3.69 4.40
N ARG A 97 -9.37 4.24 5.03
CA ARG A 97 -9.35 4.50 6.48
C ARG A 97 -9.16 3.21 7.27
N SER A 98 -9.91 2.16 6.94
CA SER A 98 -9.80 0.85 7.60
C SER A 98 -8.39 0.24 7.45
N LYS A 99 -7.81 0.23 6.24
CA LYS A 99 -6.48 -0.33 6.00
C LYS A 99 -5.37 0.44 6.69
N VAL A 100 -5.48 1.76 6.73
CA VAL A 100 -4.57 2.64 7.46
C VAL A 100 -4.63 2.38 8.97
N MET A 101 -5.83 2.20 9.53
CA MET A 101 -6.01 1.95 10.96
C MET A 101 -5.57 0.53 11.37
N THR A 102 -5.81 -0.47 10.52
CA THR A 102 -5.45 -1.88 10.77
C THR A 102 -3.93 -2.11 10.69
N GLN A 103 -3.24 -1.37 9.81
CA GLN A 103 -1.78 -1.44 9.65
C GLN A 103 -1.01 -0.56 10.66
N GLY A 104 -1.71 0.10 11.59
CA GLY A 104 -1.09 0.91 12.65
C GLY A 104 -0.28 0.10 13.69
N GLY A 105 -0.32 -1.23 13.63
CA GLY A 105 0.38 -2.12 14.57
C GLY A 105 1.16 -3.27 13.94
N HIS A 106 1.10 -3.47 12.62
CA HIS A 106 1.74 -4.60 11.94
C HIS A 106 2.64 -4.11 10.80
N ASP A 107 3.88 -4.58 10.78
CA ASP A 107 4.88 -4.22 9.79
C ASP A 107 4.63 -5.03 8.50
N PRO A 108 4.24 -4.42 7.37
CA PRO A 108 3.99 -5.16 6.13
C PRO A 108 5.27 -5.73 5.49
N GLN A 109 6.45 -5.50 6.07
CA GLN A 109 7.72 -6.09 5.62
C GLN A 109 8.11 -7.38 6.36
N HIS A 110 7.25 -7.92 7.23
CA HIS A 110 7.45 -9.20 7.90
C HIS A 110 6.25 -10.13 7.78
#